data_AF-A0A1B8NZW4-F1
#
_entry.id   AF-A0A1B8NZW4-F1
#
_cell.length_a   1.000
_cell.length_b   1.000
_cell.length_c   1.000
_cell.angle_alpha   90.00
_cell.angle_beta   90.00
_cell.angle_gamma   90.00
#
_symmetry.space_group_name_H-M   'P 1'
#
loop_
_entity.id
_entity.type
_entity.pdbx_description
1 polymer ?
#
loop_
_entity_poly.entity_id
_entity_poly.type
_entity_poly.pdbx_seq_one_letter_code
_entity_poly.pdbx_strand_id
1 'polypeptide(L)'
;MAAGAPNDPDLLLTLGRLSLRNAYWGKAQEYFEASHRQRPSGVVCAELARLYASLGEHNKSQLYYRQSVELLDKSLPSLPQPTEPEDTLSRRAKQAS
;
A
#
# COMPACT_ATOMS: atom_id res chain seq x y z
N MET A 1 36.56 -7.31 -6.21
CA MET A 1 35.84 -6.80 -5.03
C MET A 1 34.58 -6.11 -5.51
N ALA A 2 33.42 -6.75 -5.46
CA ALA A 2 32.16 -6.09 -5.77
C ALA A 2 31.74 -5.29 -4.52
N ALA A 3 31.92 -3.97 -4.54
CA ALA A 3 31.26 -3.09 -3.60
C ALA A 3 29.76 -3.11 -3.94
N GLY A 4 29.04 -4.07 -3.34
CA GLY A 4 27.59 -4.24 -3.55
C GLY A 4 26.89 -2.94 -3.23
N ALA A 5 26.17 -2.40 -4.21
CA ALA A 5 25.63 -1.06 -4.17
C ALA A 5 24.77 -0.85 -2.89
N PRO A 6 24.89 0.29 -2.18
CA PRO A 6 24.09 0.62 -0.99
C PRO A 6 22.59 0.84 -1.29
N ASN A 7 22.11 0.41 -2.44
CA ASN A 7 20.87 0.83 -3.07
C ASN A 7 20.21 -0.34 -3.84
N ASP A 8 20.36 -1.57 -3.35
CA ASP A 8 19.55 -2.70 -3.86
C ASP A 8 18.18 -2.68 -3.16
N PRO A 9 17.06 -2.61 -3.90
CA PRO A 9 15.73 -2.53 -3.31
C PRO A 9 15.36 -3.76 -2.47
N ASP A 10 15.87 -4.94 -2.81
CA ASP A 10 15.61 -6.19 -2.08
C ASP A 10 16.40 -6.23 -0.76
N LEU A 11 17.61 -5.67 -0.76
CA LEU A 11 18.40 -5.47 0.46
C LEU A 11 17.73 -4.45 1.39
N LEU A 12 17.26 -3.33 0.84
CA LEU A 12 16.55 -2.29 1.61
C LEU A 12 15.25 -2.84 2.23
N LEU A 13 14.49 -3.65 1.48
CA LEU A 13 13.32 -4.36 2.02
C LEU A 13 13.70 -5.27 3.19
N THR A 14 14.81 -5.99 3.06
CA THR A 14 15.33 -6.87 4.12
C THR A 14 15.74 -6.08 5.37
N LEU A 15 16.43 -4.95 5.19
CA LEU A 15 16.81 -4.04 6.28
C LEU A 15 15.59 -3.43 6.98
N GLY A 16 14.55 -3.09 6.23
CA GLY A 16 13.28 -2.62 6.79
C GLY A 16 12.62 -3.67 7.69
N ARG A 17 12.55 -4.93 7.23
CA ARG A 17 12.04 -6.06 8.02
C ARG A 17 12.87 -6.33 9.27
N LEU A 18 14.20 -6.27 9.17
CA LEU A 18 15.08 -6.44 10.32
C LEU A 18 14.89 -5.31 11.35
N SER A 19 14.73 -4.07 10.88
CA SER A 19 14.46 -2.92 11.73
C SER A 19 13.11 -3.07 12.47
N LEU A 20 12.06 -3.54 11.78
CA LEU A 20 10.77 -3.85 12.42
C LEU A 20 10.92 -4.88 13.55
N ARG A 21 11.65 -5.98 13.31
CA ARG A 21 11.84 -7.04 14.29
C ARG A 21 12.56 -6.55 15.56
N ASN A 22 13.39 -5.52 15.42
CA ASN A 22 14.11 -4.88 16.52
C ASN A 22 13.41 -3.62 17.06
N ALA A 23 12.15 -3.38 16.68
CA ALA A 23 11.36 -2.21 17.09
C ALA A 23 11.96 -0.84 16.70
N TYR A 24 12.80 -0.79 15.67
CA TYR A 24 13.32 0.46 15.09
C TYR A 24 12.38 0.97 13.99
N TRP A 25 11.22 1.49 14.39
CA TRP A 25 10.13 1.86 13.47
C TRP A 25 10.53 2.94 12.45
N GLY A 26 11.24 3.99 12.90
CA GLY A 26 11.70 5.06 12.00
C GLY A 26 12.68 4.54 10.94
N LYS A 27 13.62 3.66 11.33
CA LYS A 27 14.54 3.02 10.39
C LYS A 27 13.83 2.08 9.43
N ALA A 28 12.86 1.32 9.93
CA ALA A 28 12.04 0.47 9.08
C ALA A 28 11.33 1.29 7.99
N GLN A 29 10.74 2.43 8.37
CA GLN A 29 10.10 3.35 7.43
C GLN A 29 11.09 3.89 6.40
N GLU A 30 12.25 4.41 6.82
CA GLU A 30 13.29 4.92 5.92
C GLU A 30 13.71 3.88 4.87
N TYR A 31 13.95 2.64 5.31
CA TYR A 31 14.38 1.56 4.42
C TYR A 31 13.28 1.11 3.46
N PHE A 32 12.04 0.97 3.92
CA PHE A 32 10.93 0.61 3.05
C PHE A 32 10.63 1.72 2.03
N GLU A 33 10.65 2.99 2.43
CA GLU A 33 10.47 4.11 1.49
C GLU A 33 11.61 4.19 0.48
N ALA A 34 12.85 3.91 0.88
CA ALA A 34 13.98 3.83 -0.03
C ALA A 34 13.82 2.68 -1.04
N SER A 35 13.42 1.51 -0.59
CA SER A 35 13.09 0.36 -1.45
C SER A 35 11.97 0.73 -2.44
N HIS A 36 10.89 1.34 -1.94
CA HIS A 36 9.73 1.76 -2.75
C HIS A 36 10.11 2.78 -3.83
N ARG A 37 10.94 3.80 -3.50
CA ARG A 37 11.41 4.79 -4.47
C ARG A 37 12.23 4.20 -5.61
N GLN A 38 12.96 3.10 -5.36
CA GLN A 38 13.79 2.46 -6.37
C GLN A 38 13.02 1.47 -7.23
N ARG A 39 12.23 0.60 -6.59
CA ARG A 39 11.39 -0.38 -7.26
C ARG A 39 10.08 -0.50 -6.50
N PRO A 40 9.04 0.25 -6.90
CA PRO A 40 7.70 0.05 -6.38
C PRO A 40 7.28 -1.40 -6.57
N SER A 41 6.78 -2.03 -5.50
CA SER A 41 6.21 -3.37 -5.56
C SER A 41 5.05 -3.48 -4.58
N GLY A 42 4.11 -4.39 -4.88
CA GLY A 42 2.98 -4.65 -3.98
C GLY A 42 3.43 -5.04 -2.57
N VAL A 43 4.53 -5.78 -2.45
CA VAL A 43 5.10 -6.21 -1.17
C VAL A 43 5.57 -5.01 -0.34
N VAL A 44 6.37 -4.11 -0.92
CA VAL A 44 6.89 -2.95 -0.17
C VAL A 44 5.75 -2.04 0.26
N CYS A 45 4.76 -1.81 -0.61
CA CYS A 45 3.55 -1.06 -0.28
C CYS A 45 2.78 -1.70 0.88
N ALA A 46 2.58 -3.02 0.87
CA ALA A 46 1.88 -3.71 1.95
C ALA A 46 2.62 -3.61 3.30
N GLU A 47 3.96 -3.69 3.30
CA GLU A 47 4.76 -3.53 4.52
C GLU A 47 4.68 -2.09 5.07
N LEU A 48 4.78 -1.07 4.20
CA LEU A 48 4.56 0.33 4.57
C LEU A 48 3.15 0.55 5.13
N ALA A 49 2.13 -0.04 4.49
CA ALA A 49 0.75 0.09 4.94
C ALA A 49 0.56 -0.46 6.35
N ARG A 50 1.11 -1.64 6.65
CA ARG A 50 1.05 -2.27 7.97
C ARG A 50 1.80 -1.47 9.04
N LEU A 51 2.99 -0.95 8.70
CA LEU A 51 3.76 -0.09 9.60
C LEU A 51 2.97 1.19 9.93
N TYR A 52 2.46 1.90 8.92
CA TYR A 52 1.68 3.11 9.15
C TYR A 52 0.40 2.87 9.95
N ALA A 53 -0.30 1.74 9.74
CA ALA A 53 -1.43 1.38 10.58
C ALA A 53 -1.03 1.23 12.06
N SER A 54 0.10 0.56 12.31
CA SER A 54 0.61 0.34 13.66
C SER A 54 1.06 1.63 14.36
N LEU A 55 1.45 2.65 13.57
CA LEU A 55 1.82 3.98 14.05
C LEU A 55 0.61 4.93 14.18
N GLY A 56 -0.60 4.50 13.84
CA GLY A 56 -1.81 5.34 13.88
C GLY A 56 -2.01 6.24 12.64
N GLU A 57 -1.14 6.13 11.64
CA GLU A 57 -1.15 6.90 10.39
C GLU A 57 -2.11 6.28 9.35
N HIS A 58 -3.39 6.14 9.71
CA HIS A 58 -4.38 5.37 8.95
C HIS A 58 -4.55 5.85 7.50
N ASN A 59 -4.46 7.15 7.24
CA ASN A 59 -4.59 7.69 5.88
C ASN A 59 -3.45 7.21 4.97
N LYS A 60 -2.20 7.23 5.47
CA LYS A 60 -1.03 6.70 4.75
C LYS A 60 -1.14 5.20 4.58
N SER A 61 -1.59 4.49 5.63
CA SER A 61 -1.82 3.05 5.56
C SER A 61 -2.79 2.68 4.43
N GLN A 62 -3.94 3.34 4.36
CA GLN A 62 -4.93 3.09 3.30
C GLN A 62 -4.39 3.39 1.91
N LEU A 63 -3.63 4.47 1.75
CA LEU A 63 -3.00 4.82 0.48
C LEU A 63 -2.10 3.67 -0.01
N TYR A 64 -1.17 3.22 0.85
CA TYR A 64 -0.25 2.16 0.49
C TYR A 64 -0.94 0.79 0.31
N TYR A 65 -2.03 0.50 1.03
CA TYR A 65 -2.82 -0.69 0.75
C TYR A 65 -3.42 -0.67 -0.65
N ARG A 66 -3.99 0.45 -1.11
CA ARG A 66 -4.51 0.56 -2.49
C ARG A 66 -3.40 0.36 -3.52
N GLN A 67 -2.27 1.04 -3.33
CA GLN A 67 -1.10 0.88 -4.20
C GLN A 67 -0.56 -0.55 -4.19
N SER A 68 -0.65 -1.25 -3.06
CA SER A 68 -0.22 -2.65 -2.99
C SER A 68 -1.04 -3.58 -3.89
N VAL A 69 -2.34 -3.30 -4.00
CA VAL A 69 -3.29 -4.03 -4.85
C VAL A 69 -3.12 -3.65 -6.32
N GLU A 70 -2.92 -2.36 -6.61
CA GLU A 70 -2.65 -1.87 -7.98
C GLU A 70 -1.39 -2.48 -8.59
N LEU A 71 -0.38 -2.74 -7.76
CA LEU A 71 0.88 -3.37 -8.15
C LEU A 71 0.85 -4.90 -8.12
N LEU A 72 -0.33 -5.51 -7.93
CA LEU A 72 -0.47 -6.94 -8.17
C LEU A 72 -0.28 -7.20 -9.66
N ASP A 73 0.63 -8.12 -9.98
CA ASP A 73 1.02 -8.51 -11.35
C ASP A 73 -0.12 -9.21 -12.14
N LYS A 74 -1.36 -9.15 -11.63
CA LYS A 74 -2.53 -9.80 -12.20
C LYS A 74 -3.66 -8.79 -12.29
N SER A 75 -4.10 -8.54 -13.52
CA SER A 75 -5.37 -7.86 -13.74
C SER A 75 -6.50 -8.68 -13.11
N LEU A 76 -7.39 -7.97 -12.39
CA LEU A 76 -8.59 -8.61 -11.89
C LEU A 76 -9.48 -9.01 -13.09
N PRO A 77 -10.16 -10.16 -12.99
CA PRO A 77 -11.12 -10.55 -14.03
C PRO A 77 -12.21 -9.48 -14.16
N SER A 78 -12.66 -9.24 -15.39
CA SER A 78 -13.79 -8.34 -15.66
C SER A 78 -15.10 -8.99 -15.20
N LEU A 79 -15.45 -8.81 -13.92
CA LEU A 79 -16.69 -9.28 -13.33
C LEU A 79 -17.73 -8.14 -13.32
N PRO A 80 -19.02 -8.43 -13.58
CA PRO A 80 -20.06 -7.42 -13.48
C PRO A 80 -20.06 -6.81 -12.07
N GLN A 81 -19.96 -5.48 -12.01
CA GLN A 81 -20.05 -4.74 -10.75
C GLN A 81 -21.50 -4.31 -10.52
N PRO A 82 -21.95 -4.19 -9.26
CA PRO A 82 -23.22 -3.56 -8.98
C PRO A 82 -23.15 -2.10 -9.44
N THR A 83 -23.80 -1.81 -10.57
CA THR A 83 -24.18 -0.45 -10.91
C THR A 83 -25.22 -0.01 -9.88
N GLU A 84 -25.11 1.20 -9.34
CA GLU A 84 -26.12 1.72 -8.40
C GLU A 84 -27.52 1.46 -8.99
N PRO A 85 -28.47 0.91 -8.20
CA PRO A 85 -29.82 0.76 -8.68
C PRO A 85 -30.36 2.17 -8.97
N GLU A 86 -30.76 2.42 -10.22
CA GLU A 86 -31.42 3.65 -10.72
C GLU A 86 -32.57 4.16 -9.82
N ASP A 87 -33.08 3.31 -8.91
CA ASP A 87 -34.22 3.55 -8.06
C ASP A 87 -33.94 4.50 -6.86
N THR A 88 -32.69 4.79 -6.52
CA THR A 88 -32.36 5.74 -5.43
C THR A 88 -32.58 7.20 -5.82
N LEU A 89 -32.44 7.55 -7.11
CA LEU A 89 -32.75 8.88 -7.63
C LEU A 89 -34.27 9.12 -7.68
N SER A 90 -35.06 8.08 -7.94
CA SER A 90 -36.52 8.15 -8.00
C SER A 90 -37.17 8.33 -6.61
N ARG A 91 -36.59 7.75 -5.56
CA ARG A 91 -37.08 7.92 -4.17
C ARG A 91 -36.72 9.26 -3.54
N ARG A 92 -35.58 9.85 -3.90
CA ARG A 92 -35.19 11.21 -3.44
C ARG A 92 -36.06 12.31 -4.05
N ALA A 93 -36.55 12.13 -5.28
CA ALA A 93 -37.45 13.09 -5.92
C ALA A 93 -38.88 13.08 -5.34
N LYS A 94 -39.35 11.94 -4.80
CA LYS A 94 -40.71 11.80 -4.24
C LYS A 94 -40.84 12.14 -2.75
N GLN A 95 -39.74 12.31 -2.01
CA GLN A 95 -39.75 12.74 -0.59
C GLN A 95 -39.63 14.27 -0.42
N ALA A 96 -39.53 15.02 -1.51
CA ALA A 96 -39.47 16.48 -1.52
C ALA A 96 -40.77 17.15 -2.03
N SER A 97 -41.92 16.46 -1.97
CA SER A 97 -43.26 17.03 -2.23
C SER A 97 -44.21 16.75 -1.08
#